data_AF-A0A3D1PN90-F1
#
_entry.id   AF-A0A3D1PN90-F1
#
_cell.length_a   1.000
_cell.length_b   1.000
_cell.length_c   1.000
_cell.angle_alpha   90.00
_cell.angle_beta   90.00
_cell.angle_gamma   90.00
#
_symmetry.space_group_name_H-M   'P 1'
#
loop_
_entity.id
_entity.type
_entity.pdbx_description
1 polymer ?
#
loop_
_entity_poly.entity_id
_entity_poly.type
_entity_poly.pdbx_seq_one_letter_code
_entity_poly.pdbx_strand_id
1 'polypeptide(L)'
;MPKHVLVALPLSDAQRSTLQSSVPEYEFIFAQTETVTLAQVLEADIIMGNVPVELICQNHHLEWFQSNFAGPDTYLVPGVLPEQCLVTNATGAYGLAISEWMLGLWLGLQKDLFLYRDRQTQHKWDAITRQVRPVAGSRVLCVGMG
;
A
#
# COMPACT_ATOMS: atom_id res chain seq x y z
N MET A 1 -7.83 -30.10 7.28
CA MET A 1 -8.51 -29.65 6.04
C MET A 1 -7.56 -28.67 5.35
N PRO A 2 -7.51 -28.63 4.02
CA PRO A 2 -6.74 -27.61 3.32
C PRO A 2 -7.26 -26.22 3.70
N LYS A 3 -6.38 -25.22 3.72
CA LYS A 3 -6.75 -23.83 3.99
C LYS A 3 -7.19 -23.15 2.70
N HIS A 4 -8.21 -22.32 2.76
CA HIS A 4 -8.68 -21.53 1.63
C HIS A 4 -8.04 -20.14 1.65
N VAL A 5 -7.31 -19.81 0.58
CA VAL A 5 -6.60 -18.56 0.41
C VAL A 5 -7.26 -17.75 -0.69
N LEU A 6 -7.85 -16.62 -0.29
CA LEU A 6 -8.37 -15.64 -1.22
C LEU A 6 -7.31 -14.58 -1.52
N VAL A 7 -6.91 -14.48 -2.77
CA VAL A 7 -5.92 -13.52 -3.25
C VAL A 7 -6.62 -12.45 -4.10
N ALA A 8 -6.81 -11.27 -3.51
CA ALA A 8 -7.34 -10.06 -4.11
C ALA A 8 -6.21 -9.08 -4.48
N LEU A 9 -5.15 -9.60 -5.11
CA LEU A 9 -4.00 -8.82 -5.60
C LEU A 9 -3.90 -8.94 -7.13
N PRO A 10 -3.47 -7.88 -7.84
CA PRO A 10 -3.26 -7.93 -9.28
C PRO A 10 -1.95 -8.70 -9.60
N LEU A 11 -1.99 -10.01 -9.47
CA LEU A 11 -0.85 -10.90 -9.75
C LEU A 11 -0.85 -11.37 -11.21
N SER A 12 0.34 -11.36 -11.82
CA SER A 12 0.63 -12.05 -13.09
C SER A 12 0.52 -13.57 -12.94
N ASP A 13 0.34 -14.29 -14.05
CA ASP A 13 0.24 -15.76 -14.05
C ASP A 13 1.49 -16.44 -13.46
N ALA A 14 2.67 -15.87 -13.71
CA ALA A 14 3.92 -16.36 -13.13
C ALA A 14 3.93 -16.23 -11.59
N GLN A 15 3.42 -15.12 -11.06
CA GLN A 15 3.31 -14.90 -9.60
C GLN A 15 2.25 -15.81 -8.98
N ARG A 16 1.09 -15.98 -9.64
CA ARG A 16 0.04 -16.91 -9.20
C ARG A 16 0.59 -18.35 -9.09
N SER A 17 1.29 -18.79 -10.13
CA SER A 17 1.92 -20.12 -10.17
C SER A 17 2.96 -20.29 -9.06
N THR A 18 3.79 -19.26 -8.83
CA THR A 18 4.79 -19.27 -7.75
C THR A 18 4.12 -19.41 -6.38
N LEU A 19 3.06 -18.65 -6.13
CA LEU A 19 2.33 -18.67 -4.87
C LEU A 19 1.70 -20.05 -4.61
N GLN A 20 0.99 -20.61 -5.60
CA GLN A 20 0.39 -21.94 -5.50
C GLN A 20 1.44 -23.03 -5.29
N SER A 21 2.61 -22.93 -5.94
CA SER A 21 3.69 -23.90 -5.78
C SER A 21 4.40 -23.84 -4.41
N SER A 22 4.26 -22.73 -3.68
CA SER A 22 4.92 -22.54 -2.39
C SER A 22 4.23 -23.32 -1.25
N VAL A 23 2.92 -23.53 -1.35
CA VAL A 23 2.08 -24.28 -0.40
C VAL A 23 0.99 -25.04 -1.18
N PRO A 24 1.36 -26.15 -1.85
CA PRO A 24 0.45 -26.90 -2.74
C PRO A 24 -0.73 -27.56 -2.01
N GLU A 25 -0.69 -27.65 -0.68
CA GLU A 25 -1.77 -28.16 0.16
C GLU A 25 -2.92 -27.15 0.39
N TYR A 26 -2.76 -25.89 -0.01
CA TYR A 26 -3.77 -24.84 0.15
C TYR A 26 -4.55 -24.62 -1.14
N GLU A 27 -5.81 -24.22 -1.00
CA GLU A 27 -6.70 -23.94 -2.11
C GLU A 27 -6.74 -22.44 -2.38
N PHE A 28 -6.36 -22.03 -3.58
CA PHE A 28 -6.24 -20.62 -3.95
C PHE A 28 -7.39 -20.16 -4.84
N ILE A 29 -8.04 -19.08 -4.43
CA ILE A 29 -9.01 -18.35 -5.24
C ILE A 29 -8.40 -16.97 -5.57
N PHE A 30 -8.25 -16.69 -6.86
CA PHE A 30 -7.79 -15.39 -7.33
C PHE A 30 -8.97 -14.56 -7.79
N ALA A 31 -9.19 -13.41 -7.15
CA ALA A 31 -10.24 -12.47 -7.50
C ALA A 31 -9.65 -11.06 -7.64
N GLN A 32 -10.40 -10.14 -8.24
CA GLN A 32 -10.07 -8.71 -8.16
C GLN A 32 -10.80 -8.10 -6.98
N THR A 33 -10.23 -7.07 -6.37
CA THR A 33 -10.85 -6.36 -5.25
C THR A 33 -12.26 -5.88 -5.58
N GLU A 34 -12.48 -5.46 -6.83
CA GLU A 34 -13.75 -4.91 -7.31
C GLU A 34 -14.81 -5.99 -7.60
N THR A 35 -14.40 -7.25 -7.76
CA THR A 35 -15.28 -8.36 -8.17
C THR A 35 -15.38 -9.46 -7.11
N VAL A 36 -14.67 -9.31 -5.99
CA VAL A 36 -14.71 -10.25 -4.88
C VAL A 36 -16.13 -10.35 -4.32
N THR A 37 -16.58 -11.58 -4.08
CA THR A 37 -17.92 -11.86 -3.57
C THR A 37 -17.90 -12.12 -2.07
N LEU A 38 -19.02 -11.88 -1.39
CA LEU A 38 -19.16 -12.22 0.02
C LEU A 38 -18.90 -13.70 0.30
N ALA A 39 -19.36 -14.60 -0.58
CA ALA A 39 -19.16 -16.04 -0.42
C ALA A 39 -17.66 -16.40 -0.38
N GLN A 40 -16.85 -15.85 -1.29
CA GLN A 40 -15.41 -16.06 -1.30
C GLN A 40 -14.73 -15.53 -0.03
N VAL A 41 -15.18 -14.36 0.45
CA VAL A 41 -14.64 -13.77 1.69
C VAL A 41 -15.01 -14.61 2.91
N LEU A 42 -16.23 -15.15 2.96
CA LEU A 42 -16.73 -15.97 4.07
C LEU A 42 -16.21 -17.41 4.07
N GLU A 43 -15.58 -17.87 3.00
CA GLU A 43 -14.95 -19.20 2.90
C GLU A 43 -13.45 -19.16 3.23
N ALA A 44 -12.82 -17.99 3.10
CA ALA A 44 -11.38 -17.83 3.23
C ALA A 44 -10.89 -17.92 4.68
N ASP A 45 -9.91 -18.81 4.92
CA ASP A 45 -9.09 -18.80 6.13
C ASP A 45 -8.04 -17.69 6.08
N ILE A 46 -7.58 -17.35 4.87
CA ILE A 46 -6.50 -16.38 4.61
C ILE A 46 -6.95 -15.44 3.49
N ILE A 47 -6.77 -14.13 3.70
CA ILE A 47 -7.01 -13.11 2.67
C ILE A 47 -5.74 -12.30 2.42
N MET A 48 -5.30 -12.27 1.16
CA MET A 48 -4.21 -11.42 0.69
C MET A 48 -4.76 -10.35 -0.25
N GLY A 49 -4.63 -9.08 0.13
CA GLY A 49 -5.16 -7.95 -0.63
C GLY A 49 -6.40 -7.32 0.00
N ASN A 50 -6.68 -6.09 -0.41
CA ASN A 50 -7.53 -5.16 0.32
C ASN A 50 -9.01 -5.28 -0.11
N VAL A 51 -9.65 -6.39 0.25
CA VAL A 51 -11.09 -6.60 0.03
C VAL A 51 -11.93 -5.57 0.80
N PRO A 52 -13.15 -5.22 0.33
CA PRO A 52 -14.01 -4.24 1.00
C PRO A 52 -14.26 -4.58 2.48
N VAL A 53 -14.18 -3.56 3.35
CA VAL A 53 -14.39 -3.70 4.80
C VAL A 53 -15.78 -4.25 5.13
N GLU A 54 -16.78 -3.88 4.32
CA GLU A 54 -18.17 -4.30 4.45
C GLU A 54 -18.35 -5.81 4.22
N LEU A 55 -17.41 -6.46 3.53
CA LEU A 55 -17.42 -7.91 3.30
C LEU A 55 -16.59 -8.63 4.36
N ILE A 56 -15.35 -8.20 4.59
CA ILE A 56 -14.41 -8.90 5.48
C ILE A 56 -14.86 -8.90 6.94
N CYS A 57 -15.58 -7.87 7.39
CA CYS A 57 -16.13 -7.80 8.75
C CYS A 57 -17.14 -8.91 9.08
N GLN A 58 -17.66 -9.57 8.05
CA GLN A 58 -18.60 -10.70 8.20
C GLN A 58 -17.85 -12.03 8.33
N ASN A 59 -16.56 -12.10 8.01
CA ASN A 59 -15.78 -13.32 8.17
C ASN A 59 -15.24 -13.41 9.62
N HIS A 60 -15.90 -14.24 10.43
CA HIS A 60 -15.55 -14.44 11.83
C HIS A 60 -14.49 -15.52 12.10
N HIS A 61 -14.05 -16.26 11.07
CA HIS A 61 -13.06 -17.33 11.21
C HIS A 61 -11.73 -17.03 10.51
N LEU A 62 -11.59 -15.85 9.91
CA LEU A 62 -10.37 -15.43 9.22
C LEU A 62 -9.15 -15.51 10.16
N GLU A 63 -8.15 -16.29 9.77
CA GLU A 63 -6.96 -16.54 10.57
C GLU A 63 -5.82 -15.58 10.23
N TRP A 64 -5.72 -15.18 8.96
CA TRP A 64 -4.67 -14.26 8.51
C TRP A 64 -5.14 -13.29 7.44
N PHE A 65 -4.91 -12.00 7.66
CA PHE A 65 -5.07 -10.93 6.71
C PHE A 65 -3.73 -10.30 6.35
N GLN A 66 -3.35 -10.38 5.06
CA GLN A 66 -2.20 -9.69 4.49
C GLN A 66 -2.68 -8.48 3.70
N SER A 67 -2.47 -7.29 4.25
CA SER A 67 -2.76 -6.03 3.55
C SER A 67 -1.73 -5.75 2.46
N ASN A 68 -2.19 -5.19 1.34
CA ASN A 68 -1.36 -4.57 0.31
C ASN A 68 -0.99 -3.12 0.65
N PHE A 69 -1.50 -2.56 1.74
CA PHE A 69 -1.12 -1.22 2.18
C PHE A 69 0.06 -1.27 3.13
N ALA A 70 0.78 -0.15 3.23
CA ALA A 70 1.78 0.05 4.29
C ALA A 70 1.11 0.22 5.66
N GLY A 71 -0.02 0.95 5.72
CA GLY A 71 -0.86 1.10 6.90
C GLY A 71 -2.23 0.43 6.70
N PRO A 72 -2.57 -0.64 7.43
CA PRO A 72 -3.87 -1.31 7.32
C PRO A 72 -4.92 -0.73 8.29
N ASP A 73 -4.84 0.55 8.63
CA ASP A 73 -5.58 1.20 9.73
C ASP A 73 -7.09 0.94 9.68
N THR A 74 -7.69 0.95 8.48
CA THR A 74 -9.13 0.69 8.28
C THR A 74 -9.56 -0.72 8.69
N TYR A 75 -8.65 -1.69 8.64
CA TYR A 75 -8.90 -3.09 9.01
C TYR A 75 -8.64 -3.34 10.50
N LEU A 76 -7.91 -2.45 11.17
CA LEU A 76 -7.62 -2.55 12.61
C LEU A 76 -8.73 -1.94 13.48
N VAL A 77 -9.77 -1.38 12.86
CA VAL A 77 -10.95 -0.90 13.60
C VAL A 77 -11.64 -2.09 14.30
N PRO A 78 -11.95 -1.99 15.61
CA PRO A 78 -12.60 -3.07 16.33
C PRO A 78 -13.87 -3.57 15.63
N GLY A 79 -13.97 -4.89 15.45
CA GLY A 79 -15.09 -5.54 14.77
C GLY A 79 -14.94 -5.69 13.25
N VAL A 80 -13.87 -5.15 12.63
CA VAL A 80 -13.59 -5.39 11.21
C VAL A 80 -12.88 -6.72 10.96
N LEU A 81 -11.96 -7.11 11.84
CA LEU A 81 -11.29 -8.41 11.78
C LEU A 81 -11.53 -9.19 13.08
N PRO A 82 -11.52 -10.53 13.04
CA PRO A 82 -11.52 -11.35 14.25
C PRO A 82 -10.36 -10.98 15.17
N GLU A 83 -10.57 -11.01 16.49
CA GLU A 83 -9.55 -10.62 17.48
C GLU A 83 -8.26 -11.45 17.40
N GLN A 84 -8.37 -12.71 16.95
CA GLN A 84 -7.25 -13.64 16.79
C GLN A 84 -6.66 -13.64 15.37
N CYS A 85 -7.20 -12.82 14.47
CA CYS A 85 -6.70 -12.72 13.11
C CYS A 85 -5.29 -12.12 13.12
N LEU A 86 -4.33 -12.86 12.59
CA LEU A 86 -3.00 -12.33 12.33
C LEU A 86 -3.12 -11.24 11.25
N VAL A 87 -2.51 -10.08 11.47
CA VAL A 87 -2.49 -9.00 10.49
C VAL A 87 -1.06 -8.68 10.10
N THR A 88 -0.80 -8.71 8.80
CA THR A 88 0.45 -8.28 8.19
C THR A 88 0.16 -7.24 7.11
N ASN A 89 1.20 -6.52 6.68
CA ASN A 89 1.09 -5.41 5.74
C ASN A 89 2.21 -5.48 4.70
N ALA A 90 2.22 -4.54 3.76
CA ALA A 90 3.22 -4.46 2.71
C ALA A 90 4.42 -3.58 3.10
N THR A 91 4.82 -3.57 4.38
CA THR A 91 6.04 -2.89 4.82
C THR A 91 7.25 -3.41 4.03
N GLY A 92 8.14 -2.48 3.63
CA GLY A 92 9.31 -2.78 2.80
C GLY A 92 9.09 -2.61 1.30
N ALA A 93 7.85 -2.73 0.80
CA ALA A 93 7.57 -2.57 -0.63
C ALA A 93 7.66 -1.10 -1.10
N TYR A 94 7.29 -0.15 -0.23
CA TYR A 94 7.13 1.26 -0.61
C TYR A 94 8.19 2.19 -0.02
N GLY A 95 8.97 1.75 0.98
CA GLY A 95 9.82 2.62 1.78
C GLY A 95 10.86 3.41 0.96
N LEU A 96 11.56 2.73 0.06
CA LEU A 96 12.56 3.39 -0.79
C LEU A 96 11.92 4.37 -1.79
N ALA A 97 10.89 3.93 -2.51
CA ALA A 97 10.21 4.77 -3.51
C ALA A 97 9.59 6.04 -2.87
N ILE A 98 8.98 5.91 -1.69
CA ILE A 98 8.46 7.07 -0.95
C ILE A 98 9.60 7.97 -0.47
N SER A 99 10.72 7.41 0.01
CA SER A 99 11.88 8.20 0.44
C SER A 99 12.47 9.03 -0.71
N GLU A 100 12.60 8.45 -1.89
CA GLU A 100 13.04 9.13 -3.11
C GLU A 100 12.06 10.24 -3.51
N TRP A 101 10.75 9.96 -3.45
CA TRP A 101 9.71 10.95 -3.73
C TRP A 101 9.77 12.12 -2.75
N MET A 102 9.94 11.86 -1.45
CA MET A 102 10.06 12.89 -0.41
C MET A 102 11.29 13.78 -0.65
N LEU A 103 12.43 13.19 -0.99
CA LEU A 103 13.64 13.94 -1.32
C LEU A 103 13.43 14.82 -2.57
N GLY A 104 12.81 14.26 -3.62
CA GLY A 104 12.47 14.98 -4.84
C GLY A 104 11.53 16.17 -4.57
N LEU A 105 10.48 15.96 -3.78
CA LEU A 105 9.56 17.03 -3.38
C LEU A 105 10.27 18.11 -2.58
N TRP A 106 11.11 17.74 -1.62
CA TRP A 106 11.86 18.69 -0.82
C TRP A 106 12.76 19.57 -1.69
N LEU A 107 13.51 18.98 -2.62
CA LEU A 107 14.32 19.71 -3.59
C LEU A 107 13.46 20.60 -4.49
N GLY A 108 12.34 20.08 -4.99
CA GLY A 108 11.39 20.82 -5.82
C GLY A 108 10.87 22.09 -5.14
N LEU A 109 10.50 21.99 -3.86
CA LEU A 109 10.06 23.12 -3.04
C LEU A 109 11.21 24.08 -2.70
N GLN A 110 12.37 23.56 -2.30
CA GLN A 110 13.50 24.37 -1.86
C GLN A 110 14.15 25.15 -3.01
N LYS A 111 14.03 24.65 -4.25
CA LYS A 111 14.62 25.25 -5.46
C LYS A 111 13.59 25.85 -6.42
N ASP A 112 12.32 25.94 -6.03
CA ASP A 112 11.23 26.47 -6.87
C ASP A 112 11.08 25.75 -8.20
N LEU A 113 11.45 24.47 -8.30
CA LEU A 113 11.49 23.77 -9.59
C LEU A 113 10.10 23.74 -10.26
N PHE A 114 9.03 23.65 -9.47
CA PHE A 114 7.66 23.70 -9.98
C PHE A 114 7.31 25.07 -10.57
N LEU A 115 7.70 26.16 -9.90
CA LEU A 115 7.50 27.52 -10.43
C LEU A 115 8.32 27.76 -11.68
N TYR A 116 9.57 27.31 -11.71
CA TYR A 116 10.42 27.41 -12.89
C TYR A 116 9.83 26.64 -14.07
N ARG A 117 9.34 25.42 -13.84
CA ARG A 117 8.62 24.63 -14.85
C ARG A 117 7.41 25.40 -15.39
N ASP A 118 6.58 25.94 -14.52
CA ASP A 118 5.36 26.66 -14.94
C ASP A 118 5.68 27.93 -15.73
N ARG A 119 6.72 28.67 -15.34
CA ARG A 119 7.23 29.85 -16.08
C ARG A 119 7.82 29.47 -17.43
N GLN A 120 8.57 28.37 -17.48
CA GLN A 120 9.14 27.84 -18.72
C GLN A 120 8.02 27.49 -19.71
N THR A 121 6.96 26.82 -19.28
CA THR A 121 5.78 26.53 -20.11
C THR A 121 5.10 27.80 -20.63
N GLN A 122 5.18 28.90 -19.90
CA GLN A 122 4.67 30.21 -20.30
C GLN A 122 5.67 31.05 -21.11
N HIS A 123 6.86 30.52 -21.39
CA HIS A 123 7.97 31.26 -22.02
C HIS A 123 8.37 32.53 -21.25
N LYS A 124 8.23 32.53 -19.93
CA LYS A 124 8.57 33.66 -19.06
C LYS A 124 9.93 33.47 -18.42
N TRP A 125 10.83 34.43 -18.63
CA TRP A 125 12.13 34.51 -17.96
C TRP A 125 12.10 35.63 -16.92
N ASP A 126 11.57 35.31 -15.74
CA ASP A 126 11.47 36.24 -14.62
C ASP A 126 12.32 35.77 -13.44
N ALA A 127 12.99 36.70 -12.77
CA ALA A 127 13.72 36.41 -11.55
C ALA A 127 12.78 35.90 -10.44
N ILE A 128 13.33 35.11 -9.52
CA ILE A 128 12.66 34.80 -8.27
C ILE A 128 13.14 35.81 -7.22
N THR A 129 12.19 36.48 -6.57
CA THR A 129 12.48 37.54 -5.58
C THR A 129 12.77 36.99 -4.18
N ARG A 130 12.44 35.71 -3.91
CA ARG A 130 12.82 35.05 -2.67
C ARG A 130 14.30 34.65 -2.70
N GLN A 131 14.95 34.71 -1.55
CA GLN A 131 16.33 34.25 -1.41
C GLN A 131 16.43 32.73 -1.67
N VAL A 132 17.44 32.33 -2.43
CA VAL A 132 17.77 30.91 -2.65
C VAL A 132 18.19 30.28 -1.33
N ARG A 133 17.56 29.16 -0.98
CA ARG A 133 17.87 28.42 0.25
C ARG A 133 18.65 27.15 -0.08
N PRO A 134 19.80 26.90 0.55
CA PRO A 134 20.48 25.62 0.43
C PRO A 134 19.68 24.53 1.15
N VAL A 135 19.83 23.29 0.69
CA VAL A 135 19.39 22.11 1.44
C VAL A 135 20.41 21.79 2.54
N ALA A 136 21.70 21.88 2.19
CA ALA A 136 22.80 21.73 3.14
C ALA A 136 22.65 22.69 4.33
N GLY A 137 22.84 22.16 5.54
CA GLY A 137 22.68 22.90 6.80
C GLY A 137 21.24 23.02 7.30
N SER A 138 20.26 22.47 6.58
CA SER A 138 18.87 22.45 7.06
C SER A 138 18.70 21.53 8.27
N ARG A 139 17.83 21.92 9.20
CA ARG A 139 17.35 21.06 10.29
C ARG A 139 16.04 20.43 9.84
N VAL A 140 16.00 19.09 9.81
CA VAL A 140 14.84 18.31 9.37
C VAL A 140 14.27 17.58 10.57
N LEU A 141 12.95 17.65 10.75
CA LEU A 141 12.21 16.85 11.73
C LEU A 141 11.50 15.72 10.99
N CYS A 142 11.81 14.48 11.33
CA CYS A 142 11.04 13.31 10.92
C CYS A 142 10.03 12.97 12.02
N VAL A 143 8.75 12.92 11.66
CA VAL A 143 7.68 12.52 12.58
C VAL A 143 7.20 11.13 12.16
N GLY A 144 7.48 10.12 13.00
CA GLY A 144 7.35 8.71 12.63
C GLY A 144 8.68 8.16 12.08
N MET A 145 9.20 7.10 12.72
CA MET A 145 10.48 6.46 12.39
C MET A 145 10.30 4.96 12.13
N GLY A 146 9.07 4.56 11.78
CA GLY A 146 8.69 3.17 11.50
C GLY A 146 8.79 2.81 10.02
#